data_AF-A0A6G6YR05-F1
#
_entry.id   AF-A0A6G6YR05-F1
#
_cell.length_a   1.000
_cell.length_b   1.000
_cell.length_c   1.000
_cell.angle_alpha   90.00
_cell.angle_beta   90.00
_cell.angle_gamma   90.00
#
_symmetry.space_group_name_H-M   'P 1'
#
loop_
_entity.id
_entity.type
_entity.pdbx_description
1 polymer ?
#
loop_
_entity_poly.entity_id
_entity_poly.type
_entity_poly.pdbx_seq_one_letter_code
_entity_poly.pdbx_strand_id
1 'polypeptide(L)' 'MKSSTKKVTPKKRGRPATGKDPLVSTRMPPTLIAAVEAWASQQDDDPGRSEAIRRLVEIGLKAKGK' A
#
# COMPACT_ATOMS: atom_id res chain seq x y z
N MET A 1 -5.20 -32.42 -47.20
CA MET A 1 -5.70 -32.41 -45.81
C MET A 1 -5.83 -30.95 -45.38
N LYS A 2 -7.03 -30.45 -45.11
CA LYS A 2 -7.23 -29.04 -44.72
C LYS A 2 -6.98 -28.89 -43.22
N SER A 3 -5.86 -28.28 -42.85
CA SER A 3 -5.54 -27.98 -41.45
C SER A 3 -6.49 -26.90 -40.93
N SER A 4 -7.26 -27.24 -39.89
CA SER A 4 -8.10 -26.29 -39.18
C SER A 4 -7.21 -25.44 -38.26
N THR A 5 -6.81 -24.26 -38.72
CA THR A 5 -6.10 -23.28 -37.88
C THR A 5 -7.11 -22.68 -36.91
N LYS A 6 -7.21 -23.26 -35.72
CA LYS A 6 -8.05 -22.75 -34.63
C LYS A 6 -7.55 -21.33 -34.27
N LYS A 7 -8.34 -20.30 -34.57
CA LYS A 7 -8.05 -18.92 -34.13
C LYS A 7 -7.97 -18.90 -32.61
N VAL A 8 -6.77 -18.71 -32.07
CA VAL A 8 -6.57 -18.57 -30.62
C VAL A 8 -6.96 -17.15 -30.24
N THR A 9 -8.00 -17.02 -29.41
CA THR A 9 -8.39 -15.72 -28.85
C THR A 9 -7.35 -15.29 -27.81
N PRO A 10 -6.63 -14.18 -28.00
CA PRO A 10 -5.65 -13.73 -27.04
C PRO A 10 -6.32 -13.31 -25.73
N LYS A 11 -5.70 -13.65 -24.59
CA LYS A 11 -6.17 -13.20 -23.27
C LYS A 11 -6.10 -11.67 -23.19
N LYS A 12 -7.17 -11.04 -22.67
CA LYS A 12 -7.17 -9.60 -22.39
C LYS A 12 -6.05 -9.30 -21.38
N ARG A 13 -5.25 -8.28 -21.66
CA ARG A 13 -4.20 -7.78 -20.77
C ARG A 13 -4.84 -7.46 -19.41
N GLY A 14 -4.22 -7.93 -18.33
CA GLY A 14 -4.73 -7.74 -16.96
C GLY A 14 -4.87 -6.26 -16.58
N ARG A 15 -5.46 -6.00 -15.40
CA ARG A 15 -5.58 -4.63 -14.86
C ARG A 15 -4.20 -3.95 -14.91
N PRO A 16 -4.11 -2.69 -15.39
CA PRO A 16 -2.87 -1.93 -15.30
C PRO A 16 -2.31 -1.99 -13.89
N ALA A 17 -0.98 -2.08 -13.76
CA ALA A 17 -0.31 -2.08 -12.47
C ALA A 17 -0.80 -0.86 -11.67
N THR A 18 -1.60 -1.12 -10.64
CA THR A 18 -2.18 -0.07 -9.81
C THR A 18 -1.27 0.05 -8.60
N GLY A 19 -0.43 1.09 -8.58
CA GLY A 19 0.43 1.40 -7.45
C GLY A 19 1.62 2.24 -7.87
N LYS A 20 1.65 3.51 -7.44
CA LYS A 20 2.88 4.33 -7.50
C LYS A 20 3.95 3.72 -6.61
N ASP A 21 3.54 3.23 -5.43
CA ASP A 21 4.42 2.67 -4.42
C ASP A 21 4.11 1.19 -4.16
N PRO A 22 5.14 0.38 -3.83
CA PRO A 22 4.95 -1.03 -3.50
C PRO A 22 4.18 -1.21 -2.18
N LEU A 23 3.41 -2.30 -2.08
CA LEU A 23 2.77 -2.70 -0.82
C LEU A 23 3.82 -3.23 0.16
N VAL A 24 3.87 -2.63 1.35
CA VAL A 24 4.63 -3.13 2.50
C VAL A 24 3.65 -3.61 3.56
N SER A 25 3.66 -4.92 3.85
CA SER A 25 2.79 -5.51 4.87
C SER A 25 3.61 -6.08 6.03
N THR A 26 3.22 -5.74 7.26
CA THR A 26 3.83 -6.27 8.49
C THR A 26 2.74 -6.70 9.48
N ARG A 27 3.09 -7.61 10.39
CA ARG A 27 2.23 -7.96 11.53
C ARG A 27 2.52 -6.97 12.66
N MET A 28 1.50 -6.24 13.10
CA MET A 28 1.60 -5.28 14.20
C MET A 28 0.73 -5.72 15.37
N PRO A 29 1.21 -5.57 16.62
CA PRO A 29 0.38 -5.78 17.80
C PRO A 29 -0.84 -4.83 17.80
N PRO A 30 -1.99 -5.24 18.37
CA PRO A 30 -3.18 -4.38 18.46
C PRO A 30 -2.92 -3.04 19.16
N THR A 31 -2.05 -3.05 20.17
CA THR A 31 -1.66 -1.85 20.92
C THR A 31 -0.93 -0.83 20.05
N LEU A 32 -0.08 -1.28 19.13
CA LEU A 32 0.63 -0.41 18.19
C LEU A 32 -0.33 0.19 17.17
N ILE A 33 -1.29 -0.61 16.70
CA ILE A 33 -2.34 -0.14 15.77
C ILE A 33 -3.19 0.95 16.44
N ALA A 34 -3.63 0.72 17.68
CA ALA A 34 -4.39 1.70 18.43
C ALA A 34 -3.60 3.00 18.69
N ALA A 35 -2.30 2.90 18.96
CA ALA A 35 -1.44 4.07 19.12
C ALA A 35 -1.33 4.91 17.83
N VAL A 36 -1.20 4.25 16.67
CA VAL A 36 -1.18 4.92 15.36
C VAL A 36 -2.51 5.62 15.09
N GLU A 37 -3.64 4.97 15.39
CA GLU A 37 -4.97 5.56 15.20
C GLU A 37 -5.22 6.74 16.14
N ALA A 38 -4.81 6.64 17.40
CA ALA A 38 -4.89 7.73 18.36
C ALA A 38 -4.01 8.93 17.97
N TRP A 39 -2.85 8.68 17.36
CA TRP A 39 -2.00 9.74 16.82
C TRP A 39 -2.62 10.39 15.58
N ALA A 40 -3.25 9.59 14.71
CA ALA A 40 -3.91 10.07 13.51
C ALA A 40 -5.08 11.02 13.84
N SER A 41 -5.92 10.66 14.81
CA SER A 41 -7.07 11.48 15.22
C SER A 41 -6.68 12.81 15.87
N GLN A 42 -5.42 12.98 16.25
CA GLN A 42 -4.89 14.24 16.78
C GLN A 42 -4.38 15.18 15.67
N GLN A 43 -4.30 14.73 14.42
CA GLN A 43 -3.86 15.57 13.31
C GLN A 43 -5.04 16.35 12.72
N ASP A 44 -4.79 17.57 12.26
CA ASP A 44 -5.82 18.48 11.74
C ASP A 44 -6.56 17.92 10.51
N ASP A 45 -5.91 17.08 9.72
CA ASP A 45 -6.44 16.51 8.48
C ASP A 45 -7.03 15.10 8.63
N ASP A 46 -7.10 14.57 9.85
CA ASP A 46 -7.60 13.22 10.20
C ASP A 46 -7.13 12.13 9.19
N PRO A 47 -5.81 11.94 9.04
CA PRO A 47 -5.26 11.07 8.02
C PRO A 47 -5.65 9.61 8.28
N GLY A 48 -6.03 8.92 7.20
CA GLY A 48 -6.28 7.48 7.28
C GLY A 48 -5.03 6.70 7.74
N ARG A 49 -5.23 5.51 8.30
CA ARG A 49 -4.19 4.68 8.93
C ARG A 49 -2.89 4.55 8.10
N SER A 50 -3.00 4.29 6.80
CA SER A 50 -1.83 4.14 5.94
C SER A 50 -1.01 5.43 5.82
N GLU A 51 -1.67 6.58 5.81
CA GLU A 51 -1.01 7.89 5.74
C GLU A 51 -0.36 8.24 7.08
N ALA A 52 -1.05 7.95 8.18
CA ALA A 52 -0.49 8.12 9.52
C ALA A 52 0.80 7.31 9.71
N ILE A 53 0.82 6.05 9.25
CA ILE A 53 2.03 5.20 9.30
C ILE A 53 3.17 5.82 8.49
N ARG A 54 2.91 6.35 7.28
CA ARG A 54 3.96 6.99 6.45
C ARG A 54 4.58 8.18 7.18
N ARG A 55 3.76 9.08 7.73
CA ARG A 55 4.23 10.25 8.46
C ARG A 55 5.03 9.88 9.71
N LEU A 56 4.55 8.92 10.50
CA LEU A 56 5.25 8.44 11.69
C LEU A 56 6.61 7.81 11.34
N VAL A 57 6.70 7.08 10.23
CA VAL A 57 7.97 6.55 9.71
C VAL A 57 8.91 7.70 9.31
N GLU A 58 8.44 8.69 8.56
CA GLU A 58 9.25 9.85 8.19
C GLU A 58 9.76 10.63 9.40
N ILE A 59 8.92 10.85 10.41
CA ILE A 59 9.30 11.49 11.67
C ILE A 59 10.39 10.67 12.37
N GLY A 60 10.22 9.35 12.47
CA GLY A 60 11.21 8.46 13.08
C GLY A 60 12.55 8.44 12.33
N LEU A 61 12.52 8.50 11.00
CA LEU A 61 13.73 8.57 10.17
C LEU A 61 14.45 9.92 10.32
N LYS A 62 13.71 11.03 10.41
CA LYS A 62 14.28 12.37 10.64
C LYS A 62 14.85 12.52 12.06
N ALA A 63 14.21 11.91 13.06
CA ALA A 63 14.64 11.99 14.46
C ALA A 63 16.02 11.36 14.73
N LYS A 64 16.45 10.40 13.90
CA LYS A 64 17.76 9.74 14.00
C LYS A 64 18.84 10.36 13.09
N GLY A 65 18.55 11.47 12.43
CA GLY A 65 19.51 12.22 11.62
C GLY A 65 20.46 13.07 12.48
N LYS A 66 21.34 12.41 13.25
CA LYS A 66 22.61 12.96 13.70
C LYS A 66 23.67 11.86 13.72
#